data_AF-A0A8E0RX53-F1
#
_entry.id   AF-A0A8E0RX53-F1
#
_cell.length_a   1.000
_cell.length_b   1.000
_cell.length_c   1.000
_cell.angle_alpha   90.00
_cell.angle_beta   90.00
_cell.angle_gamma   90.00
#
_symmetry.space_group_name_H-M   'P 1'
#
loop_
_entity.id
_entity.type
_entity.pdbx_description
1 polymer ?
#
loop_
_entity_poly.entity_id
_entity_poly.type
_entity_poly.pdbx_seq_one_letter_code
_entity_poly.pdbx_strand_id
1 'polypeptide(L)'
;MDPHEAREAEIELLKSMYTVGKELIFHDQPSVDFIDSRSPNLKYYSVNRSVDFTLKLDNKAELSVQLPDGYPSGDSENPIPPLITVRLLSTTSGSNVNERKFASRFSEWLDNAASEGEPVICSAIDWLLNELNQQPISVPEVANAAETKSANIADSVVCLWIVSHHIRSPIKRKLIQEWAVELNLGGVSMPGRPGIVVAEGEAQKADEYWRRLRGLQWKHIQLRDREVFGTESYRNLRFTDGFQEVFLSHESRFVWLHNRGITSDQFTLVFGIPGRLPQSACDN
;
A
#
# COMPACT_ATOMS: atom_id res chain seq x y z
N MET A 1 9.25 0.48 -16.15
CA MET A 1 8.19 -0.55 -16.17
C MET A 1 7.34 -0.19 -17.37
N ASP A 2 7.04 -1.15 -18.23
CA ASP A 2 6.15 -0.89 -19.35
C ASP A 2 4.77 -0.45 -18.81
N PRO A 3 4.08 0.56 -19.40
CA PRO A 3 2.85 1.07 -18.82
C PRO A 3 1.73 0.01 -18.76
N HIS A 4 1.69 -0.91 -19.73
CA HIS A 4 0.78 -2.07 -19.66
C HIS A 4 1.14 -3.00 -18.50
N GLU A 5 2.42 -3.36 -18.33
CA GLU A 5 2.86 -4.12 -17.13
C GLU A 5 2.51 -3.39 -15.82
N ALA A 6 2.59 -2.07 -15.78
CA ALA A 6 2.25 -1.28 -14.60
C ALA A 6 0.74 -1.29 -14.30
N ARG A 7 -0.12 -1.25 -15.33
CA ARG A 7 -1.57 -1.41 -15.18
C ARG A 7 -1.91 -2.80 -14.65
N GLU A 8 -1.38 -3.84 -15.29
CA GLU A 8 -1.66 -5.22 -14.88
C GLU A 8 -1.17 -5.47 -13.45
N ALA A 9 0.01 -4.96 -13.08
CA ALA A 9 0.50 -5.05 -11.71
C ALA A 9 -0.40 -4.33 -10.68
N GLU A 10 -1.01 -3.21 -11.05
CA GLU A 10 -1.99 -2.51 -10.20
C GLU A 10 -3.31 -3.30 -10.10
N ILE A 11 -3.79 -3.90 -11.19
CA ILE A 11 -4.99 -4.74 -11.19
C ILE A 11 -4.77 -6.02 -10.37
N GLU A 12 -3.64 -6.71 -10.55
CA GLU A 12 -3.27 -7.89 -9.77
C GLU A 12 -3.14 -7.57 -8.28
N LEU A 13 -2.62 -6.39 -7.94
CA LEU A 13 -2.65 -5.90 -6.56
C LEU A 13 -4.10 -5.83 -6.04
N LEU A 14 -5.02 -5.21 -6.78
CA LEU A 14 -6.42 -5.11 -6.37
C LEU A 14 -7.07 -6.49 -6.20
N LYS A 15 -6.81 -7.44 -7.10
CA LYS A 15 -7.30 -8.82 -7.00
C LYS A 15 -6.78 -9.54 -5.76
N SER A 16 -5.55 -9.24 -5.32
CA SER A 16 -5.01 -9.78 -4.07
C SER A 16 -5.64 -9.16 -2.82
N MET A 17 -6.11 -7.90 -2.92
CA MET A 17 -6.69 -7.14 -1.82
C MET A 17 -8.19 -7.40 -1.63
N TYR A 18 -8.92 -7.65 -2.72
CA TYR A 18 -10.37 -7.69 -2.75
C TYR A 18 -10.90 -8.95 -3.42
N THR A 19 -11.97 -9.52 -2.86
CA THR A 19 -12.62 -10.70 -3.43
C THR A 19 -13.21 -10.36 -4.79
N VAL A 20 -12.66 -10.95 -5.85
CA VAL A 20 -13.20 -10.83 -7.21
C VAL A 20 -14.63 -11.38 -7.26
N GLY A 21 -15.53 -10.67 -7.93
CA GLY A 21 -16.95 -11.01 -8.06
C GLY A 21 -17.82 -10.61 -6.87
N LYS A 22 -17.23 -10.18 -5.75
CA LYS A 22 -17.95 -9.71 -4.56
C LYS A 22 -17.62 -8.27 -4.19
N GLU A 23 -16.34 -8.00 -3.96
CA GLU A 23 -15.80 -6.69 -3.55
C GLU A 23 -15.22 -5.95 -4.75
N LEU A 24 -14.50 -6.66 -5.63
CA LEU A 24 -13.98 -6.15 -6.90
C LEU A 24 -14.73 -6.80 -8.06
N ILE A 25 -15.50 -6.01 -8.81
CA ILE A 25 -16.43 -6.48 -9.83
C ILE A 25 -16.03 -5.85 -11.15
N PHE A 26 -15.44 -6.62 -12.05
CA PHE A 26 -15.13 -6.19 -13.42
C PHE A 26 -16.40 -6.24 -14.27
N HIS A 27 -16.61 -5.21 -15.08
CA HIS A 27 -17.79 -5.07 -15.95
C HIS A 27 -17.51 -5.44 -17.41
N ASP A 28 -16.24 -5.47 -17.80
CA ASP A 28 -15.84 -5.93 -19.12
C ASP A 28 -15.89 -7.46 -19.21
N GLN A 29 -16.46 -7.98 -20.30
CA GLN A 29 -16.34 -9.39 -20.66
C GLN A 29 -15.03 -9.64 -21.42
N PRO A 30 -14.32 -10.76 -21.16
CA PRO A 30 -13.15 -11.12 -21.95
C PRO A 30 -13.57 -11.33 -23.41
N SER A 31 -13.04 -10.53 -24.32
CA SER A 31 -13.14 -10.79 -25.75
C SER A 31 -11.78 -11.29 -26.25
N VAL A 32 -11.85 -12.43 -26.93
CA VAL A 32 -10.74 -13.30 -27.33
C VAL A 32 -9.63 -12.55 -28.07
N ASP A 33 -8.38 -12.88 -27.73
CA ASP A 33 -7.15 -12.39 -28.36
C ASP A 33 -7.21 -12.45 -29.89
N PHE A 34 -6.87 -11.34 -30.57
CA PHE A 34 -6.75 -11.33 -32.03
C PHE A 34 -5.40 -11.93 -32.43
N ILE A 35 -5.42 -13.08 -33.11
CA ILE A 35 -4.21 -13.67 -33.72
C ILE A 35 -3.92 -12.91 -35.01
N ASP A 36 -2.80 -12.16 -35.07
CA ASP A 36 -2.28 -11.70 -36.36
C ASP A 36 -1.67 -12.87 -37.12
N SER A 37 -2.51 -13.52 -37.93
CA SER A 37 -2.14 -14.65 -38.80
C SER A 37 -1.12 -14.30 -39.89
N ARG A 38 -0.65 -13.05 -39.99
CA ARG A 38 0.31 -12.60 -41.03
C ARG A 38 1.75 -12.44 -40.55
N SER A 39 2.04 -12.58 -39.25
CA SER A 39 3.40 -12.47 -38.73
C SER A 39 4.02 -13.86 -38.51
N PRO A 40 5.21 -14.15 -39.07
CA PRO A 40 5.91 -15.43 -38.86
C PRO A 40 6.43 -15.61 -37.41
N ASN A 41 6.41 -14.53 -36.63
CA ASN A 41 6.59 -14.58 -35.18
C ASN A 41 5.23 -14.25 -34.56
N LEU A 42 4.58 -15.26 -33.97
CA LEU A 42 3.35 -15.14 -33.20
C LEU A 42 3.59 -14.14 -32.04
N LYS A 43 3.36 -12.85 -32.28
CA LYS A 43 3.40 -11.82 -31.25
C LYS A 43 1.96 -11.55 -30.84
N TYR A 44 1.63 -11.90 -29.61
CA TYR A 44 0.40 -11.43 -28.97
C TYR A 44 0.51 -9.91 -28.85
N TYR A 45 -0.28 -9.19 -29.63
CA TYR A 45 -0.51 -7.77 -29.38
C TYR A 45 -1.65 -7.69 -28.38
N SER A 46 -1.35 -7.41 -27.11
CA SER A 46 -2.39 -7.03 -26.15
C SER A 46 -3.07 -5.78 -26.71
N VAL A 47 -4.30 -5.92 -27.19
CA VAL A 47 -5.12 -4.76 -27.53
C VAL A 47 -5.40 -4.07 -26.21
N ASN A 48 -4.63 -3.04 -25.95
CA ASN A 48 -4.71 -2.26 -24.72
C ASN A 48 -6.11 -1.61 -24.74
N ARG A 49 -7.05 -2.16 -23.98
CA ARG A 49 -8.44 -1.69 -23.93
C ARG A 49 -8.71 -1.05 -22.57
N SER A 50 -9.77 -0.25 -22.54
CA SER A 50 -10.27 0.27 -21.28
C SER A 50 -10.66 -0.87 -20.35
N VAL A 51 -10.40 -0.71 -19.05
CA VAL A 51 -10.79 -1.65 -18.00
C VAL A 51 -11.75 -0.97 -17.05
N ASP A 52 -12.96 -1.50 -16.96
CA ASP A 52 -14.03 -0.98 -16.12
C ASP A 52 -14.33 -1.93 -14.96
N PHE A 53 -14.32 -1.40 -13.74
CA PHE A 53 -14.68 -2.17 -12.55
C PHE A 53 -15.33 -1.32 -11.46
N THR A 54 -16.09 -1.99 -10.60
CA THR A 54 -16.59 -1.45 -9.34
C THR A 54 -15.83 -2.06 -8.18
N LEU A 55 -15.40 -1.21 -7.24
CA LEU A 55 -14.79 -1.62 -5.99
C LEU A 55 -15.65 -1.20 -4.80
N LYS A 56 -16.02 -2.15 -3.95
CA LYS A 56 -16.79 -1.91 -2.72
C LYS A 56 -15.85 -1.87 -1.51
N LEU A 57 -15.88 -0.76 -0.76
CA LEU A 57 -15.07 -0.55 0.44
C LEU A 57 -15.94 -0.70 1.69
N ASP A 58 -15.97 -1.88 2.30
CA ASP A 58 -16.53 -2.19 3.63
C ASP A 58 -17.85 -1.45 3.98
N ASN A 59 -18.80 -1.44 3.04
CA ASN A 59 -20.09 -0.74 3.15
C ASN A 59 -20.01 0.79 3.37
N LYS A 60 -18.82 1.41 3.29
CA LYS A 60 -18.63 2.85 3.46
C LYS A 60 -18.76 3.61 2.14
N ALA A 61 -18.17 3.06 1.08
CA ALA A 61 -18.16 3.67 -0.24
C ALA A 61 -18.05 2.63 -1.35
N GLU A 62 -18.44 3.04 -2.54
CA GLU A 62 -18.32 2.28 -3.78
C GLU A 62 -17.61 3.17 -4.80
N LEU A 63 -16.55 2.65 -5.42
CA LEU A 63 -15.81 3.31 -6.48
C LEU A 63 -16.18 2.67 -7.80
N SER A 64 -16.62 3.46 -8.77
CA SER A 64 -16.69 3.07 -10.17
C SER A 64 -15.45 3.60 -10.86
N VAL A 65 -14.62 2.70 -11.36
CA VAL A 65 -13.32 3.00 -11.97
C VAL A 65 -13.36 2.61 -13.43
N GLN A 66 -12.95 3.54 -14.29
CA GLN A 66 -12.63 3.28 -15.69
C GLN A 66 -11.18 3.63 -15.94
N LEU A 67 -10.40 2.63 -16.33
CA LEU A 67 -9.02 2.80 -16.76
C LEU A 67 -9.05 2.93 -18.28
N PRO A 68 -8.84 4.11 -18.88
CA PRO A 68 -8.82 4.23 -20.34
C PRO A 68 -7.64 3.49 -20.96
N ASP A 69 -7.69 3.30 -22.28
CA ASP A 69 -6.50 2.84 -23.02
C ASP A 69 -5.33 3.82 -22.80
N GLY A 70 -4.14 3.26 -22.58
CA GLY A 70 -2.95 4.02 -22.24
C GLY A 70 -2.85 4.45 -20.77
N TYR A 71 -3.78 4.06 -19.89
CA TYR A 71 -3.57 4.17 -18.44
C TYR A 71 -2.74 2.99 -17.90
N PRO A 72 -1.81 3.23 -16.96
CA PRO A 72 -1.16 4.51 -16.72
C PRO A 72 -0.30 4.88 -17.94
N SER A 73 0.00 6.16 -18.19
CA SER A 73 0.78 6.55 -19.37
C SER A 73 2.28 6.25 -19.23
N GLY A 74 2.78 6.23 -18.00
CA GLY A 74 4.22 6.26 -17.68
C GLY A 74 4.91 7.56 -18.09
N ASP A 75 4.15 8.56 -18.56
CA ASP A 75 4.62 9.84 -19.09
C ASP A 75 3.96 10.99 -18.33
N SER A 76 4.77 11.77 -17.61
CA SER A 76 4.35 12.96 -16.88
C SER A 76 4.06 14.16 -17.77
N GLU A 77 4.55 14.18 -19.02
CA GLU A 77 4.23 15.26 -19.97
C GLU A 77 2.83 15.06 -20.57
N ASN A 78 2.41 13.80 -20.74
CA ASN A 78 1.10 13.43 -21.29
C ASN A 78 0.43 12.36 -20.40
N PRO A 79 0.01 12.73 -19.17
CA PRO A 79 -0.64 11.79 -18.27
C PRO A 79 -2.00 11.36 -18.84
N ILE A 80 -2.28 10.06 -18.78
CA ILE A 80 -3.60 9.51 -19.07
C ILE A 80 -4.22 9.10 -17.72
N PRO A 81 -5.13 9.91 -17.12
CA PRO A 81 -5.70 9.62 -15.82
C PRO A 81 -6.86 8.60 -15.91
N PRO A 82 -7.17 7.89 -14.82
CA PRO A 82 -8.38 7.07 -14.75
C PRO A 82 -9.60 7.95 -14.46
N LEU A 83 -10.79 7.51 -14.86
CA LEU A 83 -12.04 8.10 -14.40
C LEU A 83 -12.51 7.35 -13.15
N ILE A 84 -12.58 8.04 -12.02
CA ILE A 84 -13.05 7.46 -10.75
C ILE A 84 -14.25 8.26 -10.23
N THR A 85 -15.38 7.57 -10.09
CA THR A 85 -16.57 8.12 -9.44
C THR A 85 -16.75 7.43 -8.09
N VAL A 86 -17.00 8.21 -7.04
CA VAL A 86 -17.20 7.70 -5.68
C VAL A 86 -18.64 7.89 -5.25
N ARG A 87 -19.29 6.80 -4.84
CA ARG A 87 -20.60 6.80 -4.20
C ARG A 87 -20.44 6.48 -2.72
N LEU A 88 -20.81 7.41 -1.85
CA LEU A 88 -20.87 7.15 -0.41
C LEU A 88 -22.13 6.32 -0.08
N LEU A 89 -21.99 5.36 0.83
CA LEU A 89 -23.09 4.46 1.22
C LEU A 89 -23.66 4.87 2.59
N SER A 90 -24.97 4.73 2.76
CA SER A 90 -25.76 5.35 3.85
C SER A 90 -25.44 4.90 5.27
N THR A 91 -24.58 3.89 5.49
CA THR A 91 -24.12 3.53 6.86
C THR A 91 -23.15 4.55 7.44
N THR A 92 -22.76 5.56 6.68
CA THR A 92 -22.08 6.78 7.13
C THR A 92 -23.03 7.79 7.80
N SER A 93 -24.27 7.41 8.15
CA SER A 93 -25.32 8.25 8.75
C SER A 93 -24.96 8.99 10.06
N GLY A 94 -23.78 8.73 10.66
CA GLY A 94 -23.22 9.52 11.76
C GLY A 94 -22.13 10.52 11.35
N SER A 95 -21.67 10.48 10.11
CA SER A 95 -20.62 11.35 9.58
C SER A 95 -21.27 12.54 8.85
N ASN A 96 -21.01 13.75 9.30
CA ASN A 96 -21.42 15.00 8.63
C ASN A 96 -20.61 15.25 7.35
N VAL A 97 -20.33 14.21 6.55
CA VAL A 97 -19.52 14.32 5.34
C VAL A 97 -20.37 15.01 4.28
N ASN A 98 -19.99 16.25 3.96
CA ASN A 98 -20.62 16.99 2.88
C ASN A 98 -20.16 16.37 1.54
N GLU A 99 -21.03 15.61 0.89
CA GLU A 99 -20.73 14.88 -0.36
C GLU A 99 -20.12 15.77 -1.45
N ARG A 100 -20.61 17.01 -1.60
CA ARG A 100 -20.07 17.93 -2.61
C ARG A 100 -18.64 18.35 -2.30
N LYS A 101 -18.36 18.69 -1.02
CA LYS A 101 -16.99 19.03 -0.58
C LYS A 101 -16.05 17.82 -0.64
N PHE A 102 -16.58 16.63 -0.36
CA PHE A 102 -15.82 15.39 -0.47
C PHE A 102 -15.43 15.11 -1.91
N ALA A 103 -16.42 15.15 -2.83
CA ALA A 103 -16.19 14.95 -4.26
C ALA A 103 -15.19 15.97 -4.82
N SER A 104 -15.32 17.26 -4.46
CA SER A 104 -14.38 18.28 -4.94
C SER A 104 -12.95 18.03 -4.46
N ARG A 105 -12.77 17.65 -3.19
CA ARG A 105 -11.45 17.33 -2.63
C ARG A 105 -10.86 16.06 -3.26
N PHE A 106 -11.70 15.07 -3.54
CA PHE A 106 -11.26 13.84 -4.20
C PHE A 106 -10.82 14.11 -5.64
N SER A 107 -11.59 14.87 -6.41
CA SER A 107 -11.22 15.25 -7.79
C SER A 107 -9.90 16.03 -7.82
N GLU A 108 -9.76 17.05 -6.97
CA GLU A 108 -8.51 17.83 -6.87
C GLU A 108 -7.32 16.94 -6.48
N TRP A 109 -7.52 16.03 -5.52
CA TRP A 109 -6.48 15.07 -5.15
C TRP A 109 -6.12 14.12 -6.31
N LEU A 110 -7.12 13.60 -7.03
CA LEU A 110 -6.93 12.65 -8.13
C LEU A 110 -6.15 13.28 -9.29
N ASP A 111 -6.50 14.52 -9.66
CA ASP A 111 -5.80 15.28 -10.71
C ASP A 111 -4.31 15.43 -10.37
N ASN A 112 -4.00 15.77 -9.11
CA ASN A 112 -2.62 15.87 -8.65
C ASN A 112 -1.93 14.50 -8.63
N ALA A 113 -2.60 13.45 -8.15
CA ALA A 113 -2.02 12.12 -8.03
C ALA A 113 -1.72 11.48 -9.40
N ALA A 114 -2.58 11.71 -10.40
CA ALA A 114 -2.46 11.16 -11.74
C ALA A 114 -1.53 11.96 -12.66
N SER A 115 -1.11 13.16 -12.25
CA SER A 115 -0.28 14.07 -13.06
C SER A 115 1.06 13.49 -13.54
N GLU A 116 1.59 12.49 -12.84
CA GLU A 116 2.86 11.85 -13.21
C GLU A 116 2.71 10.71 -14.21
N GLY A 117 1.49 10.40 -14.65
CA GLY A 117 1.24 9.28 -15.55
C GLY A 117 1.50 7.92 -14.92
N GLU A 118 1.57 7.84 -13.59
CA GLU A 118 1.76 6.61 -12.84
C GLU A 118 0.40 5.98 -12.49
N PRO A 119 0.34 4.67 -12.13
CA PRO A 119 -0.88 4.11 -11.57
C PRO A 119 -1.32 4.93 -10.34
N VAL A 120 -2.60 4.94 -9.94
CA VAL A 120 -3.12 5.75 -8.81
C VAL A 120 -4.23 5.08 -8.01
N ILE A 121 -4.77 3.94 -8.44
CA ILE A 121 -5.98 3.35 -7.84
C ILE A 121 -5.77 3.01 -6.37
N CYS A 122 -4.64 2.40 -6.01
CA CYS A 122 -4.36 2.09 -4.60
C CYS A 122 -4.25 3.34 -3.74
N SER A 123 -3.68 4.42 -4.29
CA SER A 123 -3.57 5.69 -3.58
C SER A 123 -4.93 6.39 -3.46
N ALA A 124 -5.82 6.18 -4.43
CA ALA A 124 -7.20 6.67 -4.37
C ALA A 124 -7.98 5.97 -3.27
N ILE A 125 -7.84 4.65 -3.16
CA ILE A 125 -8.40 3.85 -2.07
C ILE A 125 -7.88 4.34 -0.71
N ASP A 126 -6.55 4.50 -0.57
CA ASP A 126 -5.93 4.99 0.67
C ASP A 126 -6.47 6.36 1.07
N TRP A 127 -6.54 7.29 0.12
CA TRP A 127 -7.08 8.64 0.36
C TRP A 127 -8.54 8.57 0.84
N LEU A 128 -9.36 7.78 0.16
CA LEU A 128 -10.78 7.61 0.48
C LEU A 128 -10.98 7.01 1.86
N LEU A 129 -10.26 5.92 2.18
CA LEU A 129 -10.34 5.28 3.48
C LEU A 129 -9.89 6.25 4.58
N ASN A 130 -8.82 7.02 4.36
CA ASN A 130 -8.38 8.01 5.34
C ASN A 130 -9.45 9.09 5.57
N GLU A 131 -9.99 9.70 4.52
CA GLU A 131 -11.02 10.74 4.64
C GLU A 131 -12.32 10.23 5.26
N LEU A 132 -12.73 8.99 4.96
CA LEU A 132 -13.92 8.36 5.55
C LEU A 132 -13.71 7.92 7.01
N ASN A 133 -12.47 7.59 7.38
CA ASN A 133 -12.10 7.21 8.74
C ASN A 133 -11.72 8.41 9.62
N GLN A 134 -11.72 9.64 9.10
CA GLN A 134 -11.63 10.85 9.93
C GLN A 134 -12.89 11.01 10.80
N GLN A 135 -12.93 10.25 11.90
CA GLN A 135 -13.27 10.81 13.20
C GLN A 135 -12.31 11.98 13.44
N PRO A 136 -12.70 13.07 14.12
CA PRO A 136 -11.75 14.12 14.48
C PRO A 136 -10.67 13.53 15.39
N ILE A 137 -9.57 13.07 14.78
CA ILE A 137 -8.32 12.89 15.48
C ILE A 137 -7.81 14.31 15.57
N SER A 138 -8.00 14.90 16.75
CA SER A 138 -7.22 16.05 17.20
C SER A 138 -5.77 15.78 16.80
N VAL A 139 -5.27 16.48 15.80
CA VAL A 139 -3.84 16.61 15.57
C VAL A 139 -3.32 17.20 16.87
N PRO A 140 -2.49 16.51 17.67
CA PRO A 140 -1.73 17.22 18.67
C PRO A 140 -0.68 17.99 17.86
N GLU A 141 -1.02 19.23 17.55
CA GLU A 141 -0.02 20.26 17.38
C GLU A 141 0.91 20.18 18.59
N VAL A 142 2.18 19.95 18.29
CA VAL A 142 3.38 20.18 19.09
C VAL A 142 3.10 20.70 20.51
N ALA A 143 3.06 19.78 21.48
CA ALA A 143 3.30 20.12 22.88
C ALA A 143 4.65 19.51 23.29
N ASN A 144 5.70 20.33 23.18
CA ASN A 144 6.85 20.22 24.07
C ASN A 144 6.35 20.50 25.49
N ALA A 145 6.32 19.49 26.34
CA ALA A 145 6.73 19.57 27.76
C ALA A 145 6.48 18.23 28.47
N ALA A 146 7.59 17.52 28.69
CA ALA A 146 8.06 16.96 29.95
C ALA A 146 7.09 16.20 30.90
N GLU A 147 7.61 15.02 31.27
CA GLU A 147 7.47 14.31 32.55
C GLU A 147 6.17 13.53 32.81
N THR A 148 6.23 12.21 32.60
CA THR A 148 6.28 11.21 33.70
C THR A 148 6.46 9.78 33.13
N LYS A 149 7.40 9.03 33.72
CA LYS A 149 7.86 7.63 33.45
C LYS A 149 9.03 7.45 32.47
N SER A 150 10.05 8.27 32.65
CA SER A 150 11.43 7.95 32.29
C SER A 150 11.97 6.85 33.21
N ALA A 151 12.00 5.59 32.74
CA ALA A 151 12.88 4.56 33.27
C ALA A 151 13.03 3.32 32.36
N ASN A 152 12.01 2.88 31.62
CA ASN A 152 12.03 1.52 31.02
C ASN A 152 11.82 1.42 29.50
N ILE A 153 11.68 2.52 28.74
CA ILE A 153 11.50 2.45 27.27
C ILE A 153 12.85 2.28 26.55
N ALA A 154 13.95 2.79 27.13
CA ALA A 154 15.29 2.69 26.53
C ALA A 154 15.72 1.24 26.26
N ASP A 155 15.35 0.32 27.17
CA ASP A 155 15.67 -1.12 27.08
C ASP A 155 14.57 -1.96 26.44
N SER A 156 13.55 -1.31 25.87
CA SER A 156 12.46 -2.00 25.17
C SER A 156 12.85 -2.34 23.75
N VAL A 157 12.36 -3.49 23.29
CA VAL A 157 12.44 -3.90 21.88
C VAL A 157 11.13 -3.55 21.19
N VAL A 158 11.22 -2.98 19.99
CA VAL A 158 10.07 -2.50 19.23
C VAL A 158 10.09 -3.04 17.81
N CYS A 159 8.93 -3.07 17.16
CA CYS A 159 8.77 -3.28 15.73
C CYS A 159 8.05 -2.09 15.11
N LEU A 160 8.70 -1.46 14.13
CA LEU A 160 8.18 -0.36 13.35
C LEU A 160 7.59 -0.90 12.06
N TRP A 161 6.36 -0.48 11.77
CA TRP A 161 5.68 -0.78 10.53
C TRP A 161 5.58 0.47 9.68
N ILE A 162 6.39 0.53 8.63
CA ILE A 162 6.55 1.72 7.80
C ILE A 162 6.01 1.43 6.40
N VAL A 163 5.15 2.32 5.91
CA VAL A 163 4.55 2.23 4.58
C VAL A 163 4.89 3.48 3.80
N SER A 164 5.33 3.30 2.57
CA SER A 164 5.59 4.37 1.62
C SER A 164 4.79 4.16 0.35
N HIS A 165 4.58 5.23 -0.42
CA HIS A 165 3.89 5.14 -1.70
C HIS A 165 4.57 4.12 -2.64
N HIS A 166 5.90 4.11 -2.71
CA HIS A 166 6.68 3.05 -3.33
C HIS A 166 8.16 3.12 -2.92
N ILE A 167 8.90 2.02 -3.03
CA ILE A 167 10.36 1.99 -2.90
C ILE A 167 10.96 1.53 -4.24
N ARG A 168 11.11 2.46 -5.20
CA ARG A 168 11.74 2.19 -6.51
C ARG A 168 13.20 2.65 -6.58
N SER A 169 13.51 3.77 -5.93
CA SER A 169 14.83 4.42 -6.00
C SER A 169 15.93 3.47 -5.53
N PRO A 170 16.93 3.15 -6.38
CA PRO A 170 18.09 2.33 -5.99
C PRO A 170 18.84 2.92 -4.79
N ILE A 171 18.94 4.25 -4.72
CA ILE A 171 19.57 4.95 -3.60
C ILE A 171 18.79 4.70 -2.31
N LYS A 172 17.46 4.86 -2.32
CA LYS A 172 16.63 4.59 -1.14
C LYS A 172 16.77 3.12 -0.69
N ARG A 173 16.70 2.18 -1.63
CA ARG A 173 16.85 0.73 -1.34
C ARG A 173 18.18 0.43 -0.66
N LYS A 174 19.28 0.97 -1.19
CA LYS A 174 20.60 0.84 -0.60
C LYS A 174 20.65 1.39 0.83
N LEU A 175 20.16 2.62 1.04
CA LEU A 175 20.18 3.27 2.36
C LEU A 175 19.30 2.55 3.40
N ILE A 176 18.13 2.04 2.99
CA ILE A 176 17.26 1.21 3.84
C ILE A 176 18.05 0.02 4.41
N GLN A 177 18.76 -0.71 3.54
CA GLN A 177 19.54 -1.87 3.96
C GLN A 177 20.75 -1.48 4.83
N GLU A 178 21.53 -0.49 4.37
CA GLU A 178 22.75 -0.06 5.07
C GLU A 178 22.48 0.44 6.49
N TRP A 179 21.44 1.27 6.67
CA TRP A 179 21.11 1.80 7.98
C TRP A 179 20.53 0.75 8.93
N ALA A 180 19.79 -0.24 8.41
CA ALA A 180 19.29 -1.33 9.25
C ALA A 180 20.44 -2.18 9.81
N VAL A 181 21.43 -2.50 8.96
CA VAL A 181 22.65 -3.21 9.38
C VAL A 181 23.48 -2.37 10.35
N GLU A 182 23.72 -1.09 10.04
CA GLU A 182 24.46 -0.16 10.91
C GLU A 182 23.86 -0.07 12.31
N LEU A 183 22.53 -0.05 12.39
CA LEU A 183 21.77 0.05 13.64
C LEU A 183 21.42 -1.32 14.24
N ASN A 184 21.99 -2.42 13.73
CA ASN A 184 21.76 -3.78 14.21
C ASN A 184 20.26 -4.11 14.40
N LEU A 185 19.46 -3.78 13.39
CA LEU A 185 18.03 -4.06 13.36
C LEU A 185 17.76 -5.34 12.56
N GLY A 186 16.80 -6.12 13.02
CA GLY A 186 16.15 -7.16 12.22
C GLY A 186 15.02 -6.56 11.40
N GLY A 187 14.56 -7.26 10.37
CA GLY A 187 13.38 -6.83 9.64
C GLY A 187 13.39 -7.16 8.16
N VAL A 188 12.55 -6.45 7.42
CA VAL A 188 12.44 -6.62 5.98
C VAL A 188 12.08 -5.30 5.30
N SER A 189 12.64 -5.08 4.12
CA SER A 189 12.07 -4.14 3.16
C SER A 189 11.49 -4.90 1.97
N MET A 190 10.27 -4.56 1.60
CA MET A 190 9.58 -5.08 0.42
C MET A 190 9.40 -3.94 -0.59
N PRO A 191 10.35 -3.75 -1.52
CA PRO A 191 10.18 -2.85 -2.64
C PRO A 191 8.93 -3.15 -3.45
N GLY A 192 8.39 -2.13 -4.10
CA GLY A 192 7.14 -2.19 -4.85
C GLY A 192 6.18 -1.10 -4.41
N ARG A 193 4.88 -1.33 -4.58
CA ARG A 193 3.82 -0.32 -4.40
C ARG A 193 2.59 -0.92 -3.69
N PRO A 194 2.34 -0.64 -2.41
CA PRO A 194 3.14 0.24 -1.56
C PRO A 194 4.52 -0.34 -1.28
N GLY A 195 5.46 0.51 -0.89
CA GLY A 195 6.74 0.04 -0.35
C GLY A 195 6.59 -0.20 1.13
N ILE A 196 6.94 -1.41 1.60
CA ILE A 196 6.82 -1.78 3.03
C ILE A 196 8.21 -1.88 3.63
N VAL A 197 8.39 -1.35 4.83
CA VAL A 197 9.57 -1.55 5.67
C VAL A 197 9.09 -1.96 7.05
N VAL A 198 9.54 -3.12 7.52
CA VAL A 198 9.36 -3.60 8.89
C VAL A 198 10.73 -3.62 9.53
N ALA A 199 10.90 -2.94 10.67
CA ALA A 199 12.19 -2.88 11.35
C ALA A 199 11.99 -3.13 12.83
N GLU A 200 12.70 -4.12 13.37
CA GLU A 200 12.62 -4.49 14.78
C GLU A 200 13.99 -4.51 15.47
N GLY A 201 14.01 -4.09 16.73
CA GLY A 201 15.23 -4.00 17.52
C GLY A 201 15.07 -3.06 18.72
N GLU A 202 16.20 -2.65 19.30
CA GLU A 202 16.22 -1.70 20.42
C GLU A 202 15.52 -0.40 20.04
N ALA A 203 14.64 0.09 20.93
CA ALA A 203 13.80 1.26 20.69
C ALA A 203 14.61 2.47 20.17
N GLN A 204 15.74 2.79 20.78
CA GLN A 204 16.58 3.92 20.38
C GLN A 204 17.12 3.79 18.95
N LYS A 205 17.54 2.57 18.58
CA LYS A 205 18.08 2.27 17.25
C LYS A 205 16.98 2.29 16.19
N ALA A 206 15.80 1.75 16.52
CA ALA A 206 14.64 1.81 15.65
C ALA A 206 14.13 3.25 15.43
N ASP A 207 14.11 4.08 16.49
CA ASP A 207 13.70 5.49 16.39
C ASP A 207 14.70 6.30 15.54
N GLU A 208 16.00 6.05 15.68
CA GLU A 208 17.05 6.63 14.83
C GLU A 208 16.89 6.18 13.36
N TYR A 209 16.62 4.90 13.12
CA TYR A 209 16.37 4.36 11.80
C TYR A 209 15.17 5.05 11.13
N TRP A 210 14.05 5.18 11.86
CA TRP A 210 12.88 5.92 11.38
C TRP A 210 13.21 7.37 11.08
N ARG A 211 13.96 8.06 11.94
CA ARG A 211 14.40 9.45 11.75
C ARG A 211 15.18 9.62 10.44
N ARG A 212 16.08 8.68 10.13
CA ARG A 212 16.84 8.70 8.86
C ARG A 212 15.93 8.44 7.67
N LEU A 213 15.07 7.42 7.73
CA LEU A 213 14.15 7.08 6.65
C LEU A 213 13.23 8.24 6.29
N ARG A 214 12.55 8.87 7.27
CA ARG A 214 11.66 10.02 7.02
C ARG A 214 12.38 11.25 6.46
N GLY A 215 13.70 11.34 6.61
CA GLY A 215 14.52 12.43 6.06
C GLY A 215 14.83 12.28 4.57
N LEU A 216 14.55 11.13 3.96
CA LEU A 216 14.67 10.94 2.51
C LEU A 216 13.50 11.63 1.77
N GLN A 217 13.67 11.87 0.48
CA GLN A 217 12.64 12.49 -0.36
C GLN A 217 11.54 11.47 -0.72
N TRP A 218 10.41 11.50 -0.03
CA TRP A 218 9.24 10.65 -0.29
C TRP A 218 8.07 11.48 -0.79
N LYS A 219 7.29 10.94 -1.74
CA LYS A 219 5.94 11.47 -2.00
C LYS A 219 5.05 11.31 -0.78
N HIS A 220 5.10 10.12 -0.19
CA HIS A 220 4.37 9.79 1.02
C HIS A 220 5.08 8.64 1.75
N ILE A 221 5.29 8.81 3.04
CA ILE A 221 5.80 7.78 3.96
C ILE A 221 5.14 7.96 5.32
N GLN A 222 4.75 6.87 5.95
CA GLN A 222 4.08 6.86 7.25
C GLN A 222 4.61 5.72 8.09
N LEU A 223 4.77 5.99 9.39
CA LEU A 223 4.85 4.94 10.41
C LEU A 223 3.41 4.57 10.76
N ARG A 224 2.96 3.39 10.32
CA ARG A 224 1.60 2.88 10.53
C ARG A 224 1.40 2.35 11.93
N ASP A 225 2.41 1.68 12.48
CA ASP A 225 2.35 1.17 13.84
C ASP A 225 3.74 1.03 14.47
N ARG A 226 3.75 1.03 15.81
CA ARG A 226 4.93 0.81 16.66
C ARG A 226 4.55 -0.22 17.74
N GLU A 227 4.84 -1.48 17.46
CA GLU A 227 4.65 -2.56 18.42
C GLU A 227 5.77 -2.56 19.45
N VAL A 228 5.44 -2.75 20.73
CA VAL A 228 6.41 -2.89 21.82
C VAL A 228 6.39 -4.35 22.26
N PHE A 229 7.50 -5.07 22.08
CA PHE A 229 7.60 -6.49 22.40
C PHE A 229 7.93 -6.78 23.87
N GLY A 230 8.14 -5.74 24.68
CA GLY A 230 8.44 -5.84 26.10
C GLY A 230 9.87 -5.42 26.44
N THR A 231 10.20 -5.49 27.73
CA THR A 231 11.51 -5.18 28.30
C THR A 231 12.21 -6.47 28.73
N GLU A 232 13.54 -6.54 28.57
CA GLU A 232 14.39 -7.63 29.06
C GLU A 232 14.25 -9.01 28.36
N SER A 233 13.90 -10.06 29.11
CA SER A 233 14.19 -11.48 28.84
C SER A 233 13.18 -12.22 27.95
N TYR A 234 12.13 -11.53 27.50
CA TYR A 234 11.15 -12.04 26.52
C TYR A 234 11.27 -11.27 25.20
N ARG A 235 12.30 -11.60 24.41
CA ARG A 235 12.53 -11.02 23.07
C ARG A 235 12.11 -12.00 22.00
N ASN A 236 10.82 -12.09 21.70
CA ASN A 236 10.34 -12.86 20.54
C ASN A 236 10.35 -11.98 19.29
N LEU A 237 11.55 -11.67 18.82
CA LEU A 237 11.80 -11.03 17.52
C LEU A 237 11.28 -11.93 16.39
N ARG A 238 10.57 -11.35 15.42
CA ARG A 238 10.02 -12.11 14.26
C ARG A 238 11.05 -12.29 13.14
N PHE A 239 12.12 -11.51 13.17
CA PHE A 239 13.17 -11.38 12.16
C PHE A 239 14.55 -11.63 12.77
N THR A 240 14.76 -12.85 13.26
CA THR A 240 16.05 -13.26 13.86
C THR A 240 17.19 -13.40 12.86
N ASP A 241 16.88 -13.49 11.56
CA ASP A 241 17.86 -13.65 10.47
C ASP A 241 18.48 -12.32 10.00
N GLY A 242 18.29 -11.24 10.77
CA GLY A 242 18.71 -9.89 10.41
C GLY A 242 17.73 -9.16 9.49
N PHE A 243 18.20 -8.09 8.86
CA PHE A 243 17.41 -7.29 7.92
C PHE A 243 17.60 -7.76 6.48
N GLN A 244 16.50 -7.90 5.73
CA GLN A 244 16.54 -8.44 4.36
C GLN A 244 15.76 -7.57 3.36
N GLU A 245 16.21 -7.52 2.11
CA GLU A 245 15.39 -7.02 0.99
C GLU A 245 14.73 -8.21 0.28
N VAL A 246 13.41 -8.17 0.11
CA VAL A 246 12.69 -9.20 -0.64
C VAL A 246 11.82 -8.58 -1.72
N PHE A 247 11.89 -9.16 -2.92
CA PHE A 247 11.05 -8.77 -4.06
C PHE A 247 9.92 -9.79 -4.17
N LEU A 248 8.74 -9.40 -3.72
CA LEU A 248 7.56 -10.26 -3.68
C LEU A 248 6.42 -9.60 -4.45
N SER A 249 5.65 -10.41 -5.19
CA SER A 249 4.32 -10.02 -5.64
C SER A 249 3.45 -9.70 -4.42
N HIS A 250 2.42 -8.86 -4.62
CA HIS A 250 1.59 -8.40 -3.51
C HIS A 250 0.89 -9.53 -2.76
N GLU A 251 0.32 -10.49 -3.50
CA GLU A 251 -0.25 -11.74 -2.98
C GLU A 251 0.73 -12.54 -2.09
N SER A 252 2.03 -12.46 -2.38
CA SER A 252 3.05 -13.22 -1.66
C SER A 252 3.54 -12.51 -0.40
N ARG A 253 3.29 -11.19 -0.27
CA ARG A 253 3.78 -10.41 0.88
C ARG A 253 3.13 -10.86 2.18
N PHE A 254 1.81 -11.05 2.19
CA PHE A 254 1.12 -11.52 3.39
C PHE A 254 1.56 -12.95 3.75
N VAL A 255 1.67 -13.86 2.78
CA VAL A 255 2.17 -15.23 3.02
C VAL A 255 3.53 -15.21 3.69
N TRP A 256 4.45 -14.39 3.17
CA TRP A 256 5.81 -14.29 3.69
C TRP A 256 5.85 -13.77 5.13
N LEU A 257 5.00 -12.78 5.45
CA LEU A 257 4.85 -12.20 6.79
C LEU A 257 4.13 -13.18 7.74
N HIS A 258 3.11 -13.87 7.27
CA HIS A 258 2.35 -14.88 8.01
C HIS A 258 3.26 -16.02 8.47
N ASN A 259 4.18 -16.48 7.62
CA ASN A 259 5.18 -17.48 7.97
C ASN A 259 6.15 -17.02 9.08
N ARG A 260 6.14 -15.74 9.45
CA ARG A 260 6.88 -15.13 10.58
C ARG A 260 5.97 -14.76 11.76
N GLY A 261 4.75 -15.31 11.79
CA GLY A 261 3.82 -15.15 12.92
C GLY A 261 3.00 -13.86 12.89
N ILE A 262 2.94 -13.15 11.76
CA ILE A 262 2.09 -11.96 11.61
C ILE A 262 0.68 -12.40 11.21
N THR A 263 -0.32 -12.03 12.00
CA THR A 263 -1.71 -12.44 11.75
C THR A 263 -2.37 -11.57 10.67
N SER A 264 -3.48 -12.06 10.09
CA SER A 264 -4.32 -11.27 9.18
C SER A 264 -4.81 -9.99 9.85
N ASP A 265 -5.23 -10.05 11.12
CA ASP A 265 -5.75 -8.90 11.85
C ASP A 265 -4.66 -7.84 12.07
N GLN A 266 -3.45 -8.26 12.43
CA GLN A 266 -2.29 -7.35 12.55
C GLN A 266 -1.94 -6.73 11.20
N PHE A 267 -1.90 -7.53 10.13
CA PHE A 267 -1.67 -7.03 8.79
C PHE A 267 -2.74 -6.02 8.37
N THR A 268 -4.01 -6.30 8.67
CA THR A 268 -5.14 -5.39 8.40
C THR A 268 -5.05 -4.10 9.20
N LEU A 269 -4.71 -4.19 10.49
CA LEU A 269 -4.53 -3.03 11.36
C LEU A 269 -3.45 -2.10 10.82
N VAL A 270 -2.31 -2.66 10.41
CA VAL A 270 -1.14 -1.91 9.96
C VAL A 270 -1.33 -1.35 8.55
N PHE A 271 -1.81 -2.17 7.61
CA PHE A 271 -1.84 -1.82 6.19
C PHE A 271 -3.21 -1.36 5.70
N GLY A 272 -4.26 -1.49 6.52
CA GLY A 272 -5.65 -1.17 6.15
C GLY A 272 -6.27 -2.19 5.19
N ILE A 273 -5.60 -3.32 4.97
CA ILE A 273 -5.95 -4.31 3.95
C ILE A 273 -5.97 -5.70 4.59
N PRO A 274 -7.03 -6.50 4.39
CA PRO A 274 -7.07 -7.88 4.86
C PRO A 274 -5.85 -8.69 4.40
N GLY A 275 -5.13 -9.27 5.35
CA GLY A 275 -4.09 -10.25 5.03
C GLY A 275 -4.73 -11.56 4.58
N ARG A 276 -4.65 -11.88 3.29
CA ARG A 276 -5.28 -13.09 2.74
C ARG A 276 -4.21 -14.06 2.27
N LEU A 277 -4.26 -15.29 2.79
CA LEU A 277 -3.50 -16.37 2.19
C LEU A 277 -4.11 -16.68 0.81
N PRO A 278 -3.28 -17.05 -0.19
CA PRO A 278 -3.76 -17.53 -1.47
C PRO A 278 -4.82 -18.59 -1.20
N GLN A 279 -5.97 -18.44 -1.86
CA GLN A 279 -6.87 -19.56 -2.00
C GLN A 279 -6.06 -20.59 -2.79
N SER A 280 -5.51 -21.59 -2.10
CA SER A 280 -5.07 -22.83 -2.75
C SER A 280 -6.16 -23.17 -3.75
N ALA A 281 -5.81 -23.41 -5.02
CA ALA A 281 -6.73 -23.81 -6.07
C ALA A 281 -7.65 -24.91 -5.53
N CYS A 282 -8.79 -24.51 -5.00
CA CYS A 282 -9.85 -25.37 -4.54
C CYS A 282 -10.67 -25.62 -5.78
N ASP A 283 -10.09 -26.37 -6.72
CA ASP A 283 -10.77 -27.05 -7.81
C ASP A 283 -9.82 -28.16 -8.28
N ASN A 284 -9.99 -29.34 -7.69
CA ASN A 284 -9.76 -30.62 -8.36
C ASN A 284 -10.96 -30.88 -9.27
#